data_AF-A0A7U0QGJ8-F1
#
_entry.id   AF-A0A7U0QGJ8-F1
#
_cell.length_a   1.000
_cell.length_b   1.000
_cell.length_c   1.000
_cell.angle_alpha   90.00
_cell.angle_beta   90.00
_cell.angle_gamma   90.00
#
_symmetry.space_group_name_H-M   'P 1'
#
loop_
_entity.id
_entity.type
_entity.pdbx_description
1 polymer ?
#
loop_
_entity_poly.entity_id
_entity_poly.type
_entity_poly.pdbx_seq_one_letter_code
_entity_poly.pdbx_strand_id
1 'polypeptide(L)' 'MTGPNPNTKQPVELNRTSLYWGLLLIFVLAVLFSSYFFN' A
#
# COMPACT_ATOMS: atom_id res chain seq x y z
N MET A 1 -2.28 -31.33 -16.30
CA MET A 1 -1.24 -31.01 -15.31
C MET A 1 -1.05 -29.51 -15.27
N THR A 2 -1.66 -28.81 -14.33
CA THR A 2 -1.34 -27.39 -14.06
C THR A 2 -0.82 -27.32 -12.63
N GLY A 3 0.50 -27.53 -12.49
CA GLY A 3 1.18 -27.35 -11.21
C GLY A 3 1.12 -25.89 -10.74
N PRO A 4 1.34 -25.62 -9.45
CA PRO A 4 1.36 -24.26 -8.91
C PRO A 4 2.36 -23.39 -9.68
N ASN A 5 1.98 -22.14 -9.98
CA ASN A 5 2.80 -21.16 -10.68
C ASN A 5 4.19 -21.06 -10.02
N PRO A 6 5.30 -21.24 -10.75
CA PRO A 6 6.65 -21.18 -10.16
C PRO A 6 6.98 -19.82 -9.53
N ASN A 7 6.25 -18.75 -9.88
CA ASN A 7 6.50 -17.41 -9.38
C ASN A 7 5.65 -17.00 -8.15
N THR A 8 4.74 -17.83 -7.64
CA THR A 8 3.84 -17.42 -6.53
C THR A 8 4.52 -17.29 -5.17
N LYS A 9 5.74 -17.82 -4.99
CA LYS A 9 6.43 -17.85 -3.68
C LYS A 9 7.43 -16.70 -3.48
N GLN A 10 7.32 -15.62 -4.24
CA GLN A 10 8.18 -14.46 -4.02
C GLN A 10 7.74 -13.73 -2.74
N PRO A 11 8.58 -13.67 -1.69
CA PRO A 11 8.22 -12.96 -0.47
C PRO A 11 8.21 -11.45 -0.74
N VAL A 12 7.20 -10.77 -0.23
CA VAL A 12 7.11 -9.31 -0.29
C VAL A 12 7.66 -8.75 1.01
N GLU A 13 8.62 -7.84 0.92
CA GLU A 13 9.21 -7.16 2.07
C GLU A 13 8.65 -5.75 2.21
N LEU A 14 8.20 -5.43 3.42
CA LEU A 14 7.78 -4.08 3.78
C LEU A 14 8.44 -3.71 5.10
N ASN A 15 9.39 -2.78 5.04
CA ASN A 15 10.14 -2.35 6.21
C ASN A 15 9.38 -1.27 7.01
N ARG A 16 9.73 -1.10 8.28
CA ARG A 16 9.05 -0.13 9.17
C ARG A 16 9.09 1.30 8.64
N THR A 17 10.20 1.70 8.02
CA THR A 17 10.35 3.04 7.44
C THR A 17 9.40 3.24 6.27
N SER A 18 9.30 2.27 5.35
CA SER A 18 8.34 2.31 4.24
C SER A 18 6.89 2.29 4.72
N LEU A 19 6.60 1.61 5.84
CA LEU A 19 5.28 1.65 6.46
C LEU A 19 4.93 3.08 6.91
N TYR A 20 5.84 3.76 7.61
CA TYR A 20 5.59 5.13 8.07
C TYR A 20 5.45 6.12 6.92
N TRP A 21 6.26 6.00 5.88
CA TRP A 21 6.11 6.82 4.67
C TRP A 21 4.77 6.58 3.97
N GLY A 22 4.32 5.32 3.90
CA GLY A 22 3.02 4.97 3.34
C GLY A 22 1.86 5.57 4.15
N LEU A 23 1.89 5.42 5.48
CA LEU A 23 0.86 5.99 6.36
C LEU A 23 0.82 7.52 6.29
N LEU A 24 1.98 8.17 6.29
CA LEU A 24 2.08 9.62 6.15
C LEU A 24 1.45 10.07 4.82
N LEU A 25 1.79 9.40 3.72
CA LEU A 25 1.22 9.70 2.40
C LEU A 25 -0.31 9.57 2.42
N ILE A 26 -0.84 8.47 2.95
CA ILE A 26 -2.29 8.25 3.01
C ILE A 26 -2.99 9.32 3.85
N PHE A 27 -2.45 9.70 5.02
CA PHE A 27 -3.07 10.74 5.86
C PHE A 27 -3.02 12.12 5.20
N VAL A 28 -1.91 12.49 4.56
CA VAL A 28 -1.82 13.76 3.83
C VAL A 28 -2.82 13.79 2.68
N LEU A 29 -2.93 12.70 1.91
CA LEU A 29 -3.91 12.61 0.83
C LEU A 29 -5.35 12.63 1.36
N ALA A 30 -5.64 11.93 2.46
CA ALA A 30 -6.96 11.94 3.06
C ALA A 30 -7.38 13.35 3.50
N VAL A 31 -6.48 14.11 4.13
CA VAL A 31 -6.75 15.51 4.53
C VAL A 31 -6.85 16.44 3.31
N LEU A 32 -6.00 16.25 2.30
CA LEU A 32 -6.06 17.04 1.08
C LEU A 32 -7.39 16.81 0.33
N PHE A 33 -7.82 15.56 0.21
CA PHE A 33 -9.02 15.17 -0.53
C PHE A 33 -10.31 15.23 0.29
N SER A 34 -10.25 15.29 1.63
CA SER A 34 -11.47 15.30 2.47
C SER A 34 -12.41 16.42 2.10
N SER A 35 -11.89 17.60 1.77
CA SER A 35 -12.71 18.74 1.38
C SER A 35 -13.47 18.51 0.08
N TYR A 36 -12.92 17.74 -0.87
CA TYR A 36 -13.60 17.37 -2.11
C TYR A 36 -14.61 16.23 -1.91
N PHE A 37 -14.43 15.38 -0.89
CA PHE A 37 -15.36 14.31 -0.57
C PHE A 37 -16.56 14.77 0.26
N PHE A 38 -16.38 15.78 1.13
CA PHE A 38 -17.44 16.32 1.99
C PHE A 38 -18.10 17.60 1.43
N ASN A 39 -17.64 18.12 0.29
CA ASN A 39 -18.25 19.20 -0.49
C ASN A 39 -18.49 18.73 -1.94
#